data_AF-G4YEX7-F1
#
_entry.id   AF-G4YEX7-F1
#
_cell.length_a   1.000
_cell.length_b   1.000
_cell.length_c   1.000
_cell.angle_alpha   90.00
_cell.angle_beta   90.00
_cell.angle_gamma   90.00
#
_symmetry.space_group_name_H-M   'P 1'
#
loop_
_entity.id
_entity.type
_entity.pdbx_description
1 polymer ?
#
loop_
_entity_poly.entity_id
_entity_poly.type
_entity_poly.pdbx_seq_one_letter_code
_entity_poly.pdbx_strand_id
1 'polypeptide(L)'
;MAPSLVSSLSAAAVLSGAALLAGAHQVVLLPAPTYTTDDKATKYAPLAFLEDQGFATQEDFTAWRTDNGYDSLRAFNDGASYTVADGADFTCGFTNTNGEVQPIPDDNAMRSTGYTHDGPCEVWLDDTMVMQYDNCHESISGKDYTIDYSSCTSTCTLYWFWLGVRYLKNEYSWQIYKACVPLSTSARRLEGATNESARLDF
;
A
#
# COMPACT_ATOMS: atom_id res chain seq x y z
N MET A 1 44.18 -59.75 3.87
CA MET A 1 42.79 -59.26 3.76
C MET A 1 42.73 -57.95 4.52
N ALA A 2 42.74 -56.82 3.81
CA ALA A 2 42.59 -55.50 4.42
C ALA A 2 41.10 -55.11 4.40
N PRO A 3 40.54 -54.51 5.46
CA PRO A 3 39.16 -54.03 5.42
C PRO A 3 39.12 -52.66 4.75
N SER A 4 38.33 -52.55 3.68
CA SER A 4 37.98 -51.26 3.07
C SER A 4 37.05 -50.49 4.00
N LEU A 5 37.49 -49.31 4.45
CA LEU A 5 36.65 -48.32 5.12
C LEU A 5 35.88 -47.54 4.06
N VAL A 6 34.59 -47.85 3.89
CA VAL A 6 33.68 -47.04 3.09
C VAL A 6 33.26 -45.85 3.95
N SER A 7 33.84 -44.69 3.68
CA SER A 7 33.47 -43.43 4.33
C SER A 7 32.15 -42.96 3.76
N SER A 8 31.06 -43.14 4.50
CA SER A 8 29.73 -42.64 4.16
C SER A 8 29.67 -41.13 4.41
N LEU A 9 29.83 -40.32 3.35
CA LEU A 9 29.47 -38.90 3.39
C LEU A 9 27.96 -38.77 3.61
N SER A 10 27.57 -38.39 4.82
CA SER A 10 26.22 -37.91 5.09
C SER A 10 26.12 -36.46 4.61
N ALA A 11 25.52 -36.25 3.44
CA ALA A 11 25.16 -34.91 2.99
C ALA A 11 23.99 -34.42 3.87
N ALA A 12 24.29 -33.55 4.84
CA ALA A 12 23.27 -32.79 5.54
C ALA A 12 22.63 -31.84 4.52
N ALA A 13 21.42 -32.18 4.06
CA ALA A 13 20.57 -31.27 3.32
C ALA A 13 20.16 -30.15 4.27
N VAL A 14 20.88 -29.04 4.23
CA VAL A 14 20.43 -27.78 4.82
C VAL A 14 19.22 -27.36 3.99
N LEU A 15 18.01 -27.64 4.48
CA LEU A 15 16.83 -26.95 3.98
C LEU A 15 17.04 -25.46 4.33
N SER A 16 17.59 -24.70 3.40
CA SER A 16 17.41 -23.25 3.38
C SER A 16 15.91 -23.03 3.28
N GLY A 17 15.28 -22.82 4.44
CA GLY A 17 13.97 -22.21 4.55
C GLY A 17 14.09 -20.78 4.03
N ALA A 18 14.13 -20.62 2.71
CA ALA A 18 13.60 -19.43 2.09
C ALA A 18 12.10 -19.49 2.40
N ALA A 19 11.72 -18.95 3.56
CA ALA A 19 10.38 -18.48 3.74
C ALA A 19 10.13 -17.59 2.53
N LEU A 20 9.26 -18.06 1.63
CA LEU A 20 8.58 -17.21 0.68
C LEU A 20 7.91 -16.15 1.56
N LEU A 21 8.59 -15.03 1.77
CA LEU A 21 7.96 -13.78 2.14
C LEU A 21 7.08 -13.49 0.92
N ALA A 22 5.87 -14.03 0.93
CA ALA A 22 4.77 -13.49 0.16
C ALA A 22 4.63 -12.05 0.67
N GLY A 23 5.44 -11.15 0.12
CA GLY A 23 5.50 -9.76 0.50
C GLY A 23 4.16 -9.16 0.19
N ALA A 24 3.35 -8.97 1.23
CA ALA A 24 2.03 -8.36 1.26
C ALA A 24 2.12 -6.85 0.99
N HIS A 25 2.89 -6.49 -0.03
CA HIS A 25 3.29 -5.15 -0.40
C HIS A 25 2.26 -4.56 -1.37
N GLN A 26 1.78 -3.33 -1.13
CA GLN A 26 0.61 -2.77 -1.81
C GLN A 26 0.86 -1.42 -2.47
N VAL A 27 0.24 -1.22 -3.63
CA VAL A 27 0.33 -0.01 -4.47
C VAL A 27 -1.00 0.32 -5.12
N VAL A 28 -1.16 1.58 -5.54
CA VAL A 28 -2.24 2.02 -6.42
C VAL A 28 -1.84 1.79 -7.87
N LEU A 29 -2.78 1.28 -8.67
CA LEU A 29 -2.60 0.94 -10.09
C LEU A 29 -3.49 1.77 -11.02
N LEU A 30 -4.66 2.21 -10.55
CA LEU A 30 -5.61 3.04 -11.30
C LEU A 30 -6.36 3.97 -10.34
N PRO A 31 -6.47 5.29 -10.61
CA PRO A 31 -5.72 6.04 -11.62
C PRO A 31 -4.20 5.92 -11.37
N ALA A 32 -3.40 5.84 -12.44
CA ALA A 32 -1.99 5.47 -12.32
C ALA A 32 -1.17 6.59 -11.64
N PRO A 33 -0.57 6.35 -10.45
CA PRO A 33 0.33 7.31 -9.83
C PRO A 33 1.64 7.42 -10.62
N THR A 34 2.28 8.59 -10.56
CA THR A 34 3.68 8.71 -10.95
C THR A 34 4.56 8.29 -9.79
N TYR A 35 5.07 7.06 -9.83
CA TYR A 35 6.00 6.56 -8.82
C TYR A 35 7.39 7.22 -8.92
N THR A 36 8.02 7.49 -7.78
CA THR A 36 9.35 8.13 -7.69
C THR A 36 10.52 7.15 -7.84
N THR A 37 10.22 5.86 -7.92
CA THR A 37 11.19 4.78 -8.07
C THR A 37 10.64 3.67 -8.97
N ASP A 38 11.54 3.05 -9.73
CA ASP A 38 11.24 1.85 -10.53
C ASP A 38 11.54 0.55 -9.78
N ASP A 39 12.26 0.61 -8.66
CA ASP A 39 12.53 -0.56 -7.83
C ASP A 39 11.23 -1.07 -7.20
N LYS A 40 10.82 -2.28 -7.58
CA LYS A 40 9.56 -2.88 -7.14
C LYS A 40 9.49 -3.08 -5.62
N ALA A 41 10.61 -3.46 -5.01
CA ALA A 41 10.65 -3.73 -3.57
C ALA A 41 10.38 -2.45 -2.77
N THR A 42 11.03 -1.35 -3.14
CA THR A 42 10.82 -0.02 -2.56
C THR A 42 9.42 0.48 -2.84
N LYS A 43 8.99 0.43 -4.11
CA LYS A 43 7.70 0.93 -4.58
C LYS A 43 6.50 0.35 -3.83
N TYR A 44 6.55 -0.95 -3.51
CA TYR A 44 5.42 -1.63 -2.88
C TYR A 44 5.55 -1.73 -1.35
N ALA A 45 6.70 -1.40 -0.77
CA ALA A 45 6.89 -1.48 0.68
C ALA A 45 6.01 -0.46 1.44
N PRO A 46 5.65 -0.72 2.70
CA PRO A 46 5.17 0.34 3.59
C PRO A 46 6.18 1.48 3.61
N LEU A 47 5.71 2.73 3.58
CA LEU A 47 6.60 3.88 3.80
C LEU A 47 7.03 4.02 5.26
N ALA A 48 6.32 3.39 6.21
CA ALA A 48 6.71 3.32 7.61
C ALA A 48 6.18 2.05 8.29
N PHE A 49 6.98 1.54 9.21
CA PHE A 49 6.60 0.58 10.25
C PHE A 49 6.60 1.33 11.58
N LEU A 50 5.54 1.24 12.37
CA LEU A 50 5.37 2.10 13.55
C LEU A 50 5.75 1.43 14.88
N GLU A 51 5.89 0.11 14.90
CA GLU A 51 6.27 -0.66 16.10
C GLU A 51 7.62 -0.21 16.69
N ASP A 52 8.56 0.24 15.86
CA ASP A 52 9.87 0.74 16.28
C ASP A 52 9.93 2.27 16.42
N GLN A 53 8.78 2.95 16.32
CA GLN A 53 8.68 4.42 16.34
C GLN A 53 7.95 4.96 17.58
N GLY A 54 7.78 4.13 18.61
CA GLY A 54 7.18 4.54 19.88
C GLY A 54 5.65 4.49 19.92
N PHE A 55 5.02 3.88 18.90
CA PHE A 55 3.58 3.64 18.90
C PHE A 55 3.25 2.36 19.66
N ALA A 56 2.23 2.42 20.52
CA ALA A 56 1.65 1.24 21.16
C ALA A 56 0.75 0.52 20.14
N THR A 57 1.36 -0.23 19.23
CA THR A 57 0.65 -0.96 18.18
C THR A 57 -0.27 -2.03 18.79
N GLN A 58 -1.47 -2.12 18.26
CA GLN A 58 -2.52 -3.06 18.71
C GLN A 58 -3.40 -3.49 17.54
N GLU A 59 -4.22 -4.52 17.75
CA GLU A 59 -5.14 -5.04 16.74
C GLU A 59 -6.12 -3.97 16.23
N ASP A 60 -6.77 -3.30 17.18
CA ASP A 60 -7.78 -2.29 16.89
C ASP A 60 -7.14 -0.90 16.80
N PHE A 61 -6.58 -0.60 15.61
CA PHE A 61 -6.09 0.73 15.30
C PHE A 61 -7.21 1.78 15.27
N THR A 62 -8.44 1.41 14.88
CA THR A 62 -9.55 2.38 14.83
C THR A 62 -9.96 2.84 16.24
N ALA A 63 -10.01 1.96 17.23
CA ALA A 63 -10.18 2.38 18.61
C ALA A 63 -9.01 3.23 19.08
N TRP A 64 -7.77 2.79 18.79
CA TRP A 64 -6.57 3.53 19.20
C TRP A 64 -6.55 4.97 18.64
N ARG A 65 -6.83 5.15 17.34
CA ARG A 65 -6.78 6.47 16.70
C ARG A 65 -7.83 7.40 17.30
N THR A 66 -9.02 6.89 17.62
CA THR A 66 -10.08 7.67 18.27
C THR A 66 -9.67 8.10 19.68
N ASP A 67 -9.12 7.20 20.48
CA ASP A 67 -8.63 7.51 21.83
C ASP A 67 -7.48 8.53 21.84
N ASN A 68 -6.74 8.61 20.72
CA ASN A 68 -5.64 9.56 20.52
C ASN A 68 -6.06 10.83 19.73
N GLY A 69 -7.36 11.04 19.51
CA GLY A 69 -7.90 12.28 18.96
C GLY A 69 -7.79 12.43 17.43
N TYR A 70 -7.63 11.32 16.71
CA TYR A 70 -7.62 11.30 15.25
C TYR A 70 -8.97 10.85 14.68
N ASP A 71 -9.73 11.80 14.13
CA ASP A 71 -11.07 11.56 13.59
C ASP A 71 -11.08 10.68 12.33
N SER A 72 -9.98 10.66 11.57
CA SER A 72 -9.81 9.88 10.34
C SER A 72 -8.41 9.27 10.22
N LEU A 73 -8.26 8.30 9.32
CA LEU A 73 -6.94 7.79 8.95
C LEU A 73 -6.09 8.90 8.33
N ARG A 74 -6.68 9.79 7.52
CA ARG A 74 -5.98 10.99 7.04
C ARG A 74 -5.47 11.87 8.17
N ALA A 75 -6.31 12.15 9.18
CA ALA A 75 -5.90 12.97 10.33
C ALA A 75 -4.69 12.36 11.07
N PHE A 76 -4.68 11.03 11.24
CA PHE A 76 -3.52 10.31 11.75
C PHE A 76 -2.30 10.44 10.83
N ASN A 77 -2.47 10.13 9.54
CA ASN A 77 -1.41 10.15 8.55
C ASN A 77 -0.77 11.52 8.36
N ASP A 78 -1.52 12.60 8.51
CA ASP A 78 -1.05 13.98 8.32
C ASP A 78 -0.55 14.59 9.64
N GLY A 79 -1.05 14.12 10.79
CA GLY A 79 -0.80 14.74 12.11
C GLY A 79 0.10 13.94 13.06
N ALA A 80 0.30 12.64 12.84
CA ALA A 80 1.14 11.82 13.71
C ALA A 80 2.64 12.06 13.44
N SER A 81 3.44 12.03 14.49
CA SER A 81 4.89 12.20 14.40
C SER A 81 5.58 10.85 14.22
N TYR A 82 5.92 10.50 12.99
CA TYR A 82 6.73 9.33 12.65
C TYR A 82 7.64 9.66 11.45
N THR A 83 8.72 8.91 11.29
CA THR A 83 9.61 9.00 10.13
C THR A 83 9.22 7.99 9.07
N VAL A 84 9.55 8.34 7.82
CA VAL A 84 9.27 7.51 6.65
C VAL A 84 10.58 7.00 6.05
N ALA A 85 10.49 5.93 5.27
CA ALA A 85 11.61 5.33 4.57
C ALA A 85 12.29 6.33 3.62
N ASP A 86 13.60 6.17 3.42
CA ASP A 86 14.38 7.02 2.52
C ASP A 86 13.76 7.06 1.11
N GLY A 87 13.60 8.28 0.58
CA GLY A 87 13.00 8.51 -0.73
C GLY A 87 11.47 8.50 -0.77
N ALA A 88 10.79 8.20 0.34
CA ALA A 88 9.35 8.43 0.48
C ALA A 88 9.09 9.89 0.85
N ASP A 89 8.07 10.48 0.23
CA ASP A 89 7.44 11.70 0.71
C ASP A 89 6.49 11.38 1.88
N PHE A 90 6.44 12.26 2.88
CA PHE A 90 5.60 12.02 4.06
C PHE A 90 4.11 11.97 3.73
N THR A 91 3.63 12.82 2.81
CA THR A 91 2.22 12.90 2.42
C THR A 91 1.89 11.85 1.37
N CYS A 92 2.78 11.62 0.40
CA CYS A 92 2.48 10.89 -0.81
C CYS A 92 3.27 9.59 -0.99
N GLY A 93 4.03 9.18 0.01
CA GLY A 93 4.84 7.96 -0.05
C GLY A 93 5.78 8.00 -1.25
N PHE A 94 5.84 6.92 -2.01
CA PHE A 94 6.71 6.83 -3.19
C PHE A 94 6.05 7.38 -4.47
N THR A 95 5.17 8.36 -4.37
CA THR A 95 4.48 8.97 -5.53
C THR A 95 4.68 10.48 -5.58
N ASN A 96 4.69 11.02 -6.80
CA ASN A 96 4.89 12.45 -7.07
C ASN A 96 3.55 13.15 -7.35
N THR A 97 3.16 14.09 -6.49
CA THR A 97 1.96 14.93 -6.65
C THR A 97 2.01 15.85 -7.86
N ASN A 98 3.21 16.20 -8.31
CA ASN A 98 3.45 16.99 -9.52
C ASN A 98 3.77 16.10 -10.73
N GLY A 99 3.42 14.81 -10.63
CA GLY A 99 3.58 13.84 -11.70
C GLY A 99 2.61 14.04 -12.87
N GLU A 100 2.51 13.02 -13.71
CA GLU A 100 1.58 13.01 -14.85
C GLU A 100 0.13 13.05 -14.37
N VAL A 101 -0.59 14.11 -14.77
CA VAL A 101 -2.01 14.29 -14.47
C VAL A 101 -2.84 13.24 -15.18
N GLN A 102 -3.59 12.44 -14.41
CA GLN A 102 -4.45 11.39 -14.95
C GLN A 102 -5.87 11.91 -15.25
N PRO A 103 -6.56 11.37 -16.26
CA PRO A 103 -7.99 11.58 -16.42
C PRO A 103 -8.77 10.91 -15.29
N ILE A 104 -10.00 11.39 -15.03
CA ILE A 104 -10.95 10.65 -14.19
C ILE A 104 -11.23 9.28 -14.83
N PRO A 105 -11.10 8.17 -14.09
CA PRO A 105 -11.43 6.84 -14.61
C PRO A 105 -12.90 6.71 -14.99
N ASP A 106 -13.18 5.91 -16.02
CA ASP A 106 -14.57 5.54 -16.34
C ASP A 106 -15.15 4.67 -15.24
N ASP A 107 -16.48 4.66 -15.16
CA ASP A 107 -17.25 3.81 -14.23
C ASP A 107 -16.77 3.91 -12.78
N ASN A 108 -16.23 5.08 -12.40
CA ASN A 108 -15.71 5.35 -11.06
C ASN A 108 -14.59 4.38 -10.63
N ALA A 109 -13.86 3.80 -11.58
CA ALA A 109 -12.91 2.72 -11.33
C ALA A 109 -11.69 3.15 -10.51
N MET A 110 -11.34 2.36 -9.51
CA MET A 110 -10.12 2.42 -8.72
C MET A 110 -9.50 1.03 -8.67
N ARG A 111 -8.17 0.95 -8.75
CA ARG A 111 -7.44 -0.31 -8.64
C ARG A 111 -6.22 -0.17 -7.76
N SER A 112 -6.05 -1.12 -6.84
CA SER A 112 -4.81 -1.34 -6.09
C SER A 112 -4.31 -2.77 -6.32
N THR A 113 -3.20 -3.16 -5.72
CA THR A 113 -2.79 -4.58 -5.66
C THR A 113 -3.57 -5.40 -4.64
N GLY A 114 -4.52 -4.78 -3.93
CA GLY A 114 -5.38 -5.37 -2.91
C GLY A 114 -5.04 -4.89 -1.50
N TYR A 115 -5.79 -5.41 -0.51
CA TYR A 115 -5.54 -5.22 0.90
C TYR A 115 -5.23 -6.59 1.49
N THR A 116 -4.01 -6.82 1.96
CA THR A 116 -3.53 -8.15 2.39
C THR A 116 -3.43 -8.31 3.90
N HIS A 117 -3.64 -7.23 4.63
CA HIS A 117 -3.67 -7.18 6.08
C HIS A 117 -4.92 -6.42 6.50
N ASP A 118 -5.45 -6.78 7.68
CA ASP A 118 -6.55 -6.04 8.27
C ASP A 118 -6.16 -4.58 8.49
N GLY A 119 -7.15 -3.71 8.56
CA GLY A 119 -6.95 -2.32 8.93
C GLY A 119 -7.59 -1.32 7.98
N PRO A 120 -7.65 -0.05 8.40
CA PRO A 120 -8.49 0.93 7.73
C PRO A 120 -7.85 1.44 6.46
N CYS A 121 -8.70 1.86 5.53
CA CYS A 121 -8.27 2.62 4.38
C CYS A 121 -9.26 3.75 4.09
N GLU A 122 -8.73 4.80 3.49
CA GLU A 122 -9.49 5.97 3.07
C GLU A 122 -9.02 6.40 1.68
N VAL A 123 -9.96 6.93 0.89
CA VAL A 123 -9.64 7.66 -0.33
C VAL A 123 -10.25 9.04 -0.25
N TRP A 124 -9.46 10.04 -0.61
CA TRP A 124 -9.84 11.44 -0.60
C TRP A 124 -9.59 12.05 -1.98
N LEU A 125 -10.44 13.00 -2.36
CA LEU A 125 -10.22 13.92 -3.47
C LEU A 125 -10.12 15.32 -2.87
N ASP A 126 -8.92 15.88 -2.90
CA ASP A 126 -8.53 17.05 -2.11
C ASP A 126 -8.96 16.88 -0.64
N ASP A 127 -9.95 17.65 -0.21
CA ASP A 127 -10.45 17.64 1.17
C ASP A 127 -11.77 16.87 1.35
N THR A 128 -12.22 16.16 0.31
CA THR A 128 -13.45 15.35 0.36
C THR A 128 -13.09 13.87 0.48
N MET A 129 -13.52 13.23 1.56
CA MET A 129 -13.44 11.78 1.70
C MET A 129 -14.49 11.12 0.79
N VAL A 130 -14.07 10.19 -0.05
CA VAL A 130 -14.92 9.52 -1.06
C VAL A 130 -15.00 8.01 -0.87
N MET A 131 -14.19 7.46 0.04
CA MET A 131 -14.24 6.05 0.46
C MET A 131 -13.63 5.91 1.85
N GLN A 132 -14.24 5.07 2.70
CA GLN A 132 -13.71 4.70 4.01
C GLN A 132 -14.21 3.32 4.41
N TYR A 133 -13.31 2.50 4.96
CA TYR A 133 -13.67 1.33 5.75
C TYR A 133 -12.70 1.18 6.92
N ASP A 134 -13.21 0.68 8.05
CA ASP A 134 -12.38 0.34 9.21
C ASP A 134 -11.51 -0.90 8.94
N ASN A 135 -11.96 -1.81 8.06
CA ASN A 135 -11.17 -2.92 7.55
C ASN A 135 -11.38 -3.10 6.04
N CYS A 136 -10.39 -2.68 5.24
CA CYS A 136 -10.46 -2.79 3.78
C CYS A 136 -10.14 -4.18 3.25
N HIS A 137 -9.40 -5.00 4.00
CA HIS A 137 -9.18 -6.41 3.66
C HIS A 137 -10.49 -7.19 3.64
N GLU A 138 -11.37 -6.92 4.59
CA GLU A 138 -12.70 -7.55 4.66
C GLU A 138 -13.69 -6.91 3.70
N SER A 139 -13.67 -5.59 3.56
CA SER A 139 -14.68 -4.85 2.80
C SER A 139 -14.45 -4.90 1.28
N ILE A 140 -13.21 -5.10 0.84
CA ILE A 140 -12.81 -5.10 -0.57
C ILE A 140 -12.15 -6.45 -0.91
N SER A 141 -12.93 -7.35 -1.50
CA SER A 141 -12.53 -8.73 -1.81
C SER A 141 -11.59 -8.89 -3.02
N GLY A 142 -11.12 -7.79 -3.60
CA GLY A 142 -10.34 -7.80 -4.84
C GLY A 142 -9.43 -6.59 -5.01
N LYS A 143 -8.92 -6.46 -6.23
CA LYS A 143 -8.03 -5.35 -6.64
C LYS A 143 -8.80 -4.17 -7.20
N ASP A 144 -9.98 -4.44 -7.72
CA ASP A 144 -10.87 -3.50 -8.40
C ASP A 144 -12.03 -3.11 -7.50
N TYR A 145 -12.29 -1.81 -7.41
CA TYR A 145 -13.40 -1.24 -6.65
C TYR A 145 -13.76 0.13 -7.23
N THR A 146 -14.83 0.74 -6.70
CA THR A 146 -15.33 2.03 -7.19
C THR A 146 -15.28 3.09 -6.09
N ILE A 147 -14.96 4.32 -6.46
CA ILE A 147 -15.04 5.49 -5.58
C ILE A 147 -15.81 6.63 -6.26
N ASP A 148 -16.40 7.54 -5.49
CA ASP A 148 -17.10 8.69 -6.08
C ASP A 148 -16.11 9.78 -6.49
N TYR A 149 -15.96 10.02 -7.80
CA TYR A 149 -15.11 11.10 -8.34
C TYR A 149 -15.81 12.46 -8.46
N SER A 150 -17.08 12.58 -8.08
CA SER A 150 -17.92 13.75 -8.38
C SER A 150 -17.43 15.07 -7.77
N SER A 151 -16.67 15.04 -6.67
CA SER A 151 -16.09 16.23 -6.06
C SER A 151 -14.93 16.83 -6.87
N CYS A 152 -14.30 16.05 -7.75
CA CYS A 152 -13.24 16.50 -8.63
C CYS A 152 -13.81 17.18 -9.89
N THR A 153 -14.14 18.46 -9.79
CA THR A 153 -14.81 19.20 -10.88
C THR A 153 -13.86 19.85 -11.90
N SER A 154 -12.58 19.98 -11.56
CA SER A 154 -11.54 20.52 -12.44
C SER A 154 -10.25 19.73 -12.29
N THR A 155 -9.25 20.28 -11.60
CA THR A 155 -8.08 19.55 -11.11
C THR A 155 -8.28 19.21 -9.64
N CYS A 156 -7.89 18.01 -9.23
CA CYS A 156 -7.84 17.62 -7.82
C CYS A 156 -6.68 16.65 -7.60
N THR A 157 -6.35 16.39 -6.34
CA THR A 157 -5.42 15.32 -5.96
C THR A 157 -6.21 14.19 -5.31
N LEU A 158 -6.05 12.98 -5.83
CA LEU A 158 -6.46 11.77 -5.13
C LEU A 158 -5.41 11.42 -4.08
N TYR A 159 -5.84 11.22 -2.84
CA TYR A 159 -5.03 10.65 -1.77
C TYR A 159 -5.59 9.29 -1.41
N TRP A 160 -4.76 8.26 -1.52
CA TRP A 160 -5.08 6.90 -1.09
C TRP A 160 -4.27 6.58 0.15
N PHE A 161 -4.96 6.16 1.20
CA PHE A 161 -4.37 5.81 2.48
C PHE A 161 -4.77 4.40 2.87
N TRP A 162 -3.82 3.61 3.35
CA TRP A 162 -4.09 2.34 4.00
C TRP A 162 -3.12 2.13 5.15
N LEU A 163 -3.66 1.68 6.28
CA LEU A 163 -2.86 1.19 7.40
C LEU A 163 -3.10 -0.31 7.53
N GLY A 164 -2.05 -1.09 7.28
CA GLY A 164 -2.07 -2.53 7.49
C GLY A 164 -1.70 -2.86 8.93
N VAL A 165 -2.55 -3.61 9.62
CA VAL A 165 -2.31 -4.20 10.93
C VAL A 165 -1.90 -5.65 10.72
N ARG A 166 -0.66 -5.96 11.09
CA ARG A 166 -0.11 -7.31 10.95
C ARG A 166 0.35 -7.83 12.31
N TYR A 167 -0.09 -9.02 12.67
CA TYR A 167 0.44 -9.74 13.83
C TYR A 167 1.59 -10.65 13.43
N LEU A 168 2.78 -10.44 13.99
CA LEU A 168 3.96 -11.29 13.74
C LEU A 168 4.84 -11.34 15.00
N LYS A 169 5.42 -12.51 15.30
CA LYS A 169 6.37 -12.70 16.42
C LYS A 169 5.82 -12.23 17.78
N ASN A 170 4.53 -12.44 18.01
CA ASN A 170 3.80 -12.04 19.21
C ASN A 170 3.61 -10.52 19.39
N GLU A 171 3.80 -9.72 18.34
CA GLU A 171 3.66 -8.28 18.36
C GLU A 171 2.83 -7.79 17.17
N TYR A 172 2.12 -6.67 17.34
CA TYR A 172 1.41 -6.00 16.24
C TYR A 172 2.36 -5.04 15.53
N SER A 173 2.27 -5.00 14.21
CA SER A 173 3.00 -4.10 13.32
C SER A 173 1.97 -3.26 12.57
N TRP A 174 2.14 -1.94 12.61
CA TRP A 174 1.33 -1.00 11.83
C TRP A 174 2.14 -0.49 10.65
N GLN A 175 1.61 -0.75 9.46
CA GLN A 175 2.27 -0.51 8.18
C GLN A 175 1.56 0.60 7.44
N ILE A 176 2.25 1.70 7.20
CA ILE A 176 1.68 2.88 6.55
C ILE A 176 1.89 2.80 5.04
N TYR A 177 0.80 2.93 4.30
CA TYR A 177 0.78 3.05 2.86
C TYR A 177 0.04 4.32 2.45
N LYS A 178 0.68 5.08 1.56
CA LYS A 178 0.14 6.32 1.01
C LYS A 178 0.48 6.40 -0.47
N ALA A 179 -0.44 6.96 -1.26
CA ALA A 179 -0.20 7.33 -2.64
C ALA A 179 -1.02 8.56 -3.00
N CYS A 180 -0.46 9.40 -3.87
CA CYS A 180 -1.12 10.57 -4.42
C CYS A 180 -1.18 10.48 -5.95
N VAL A 181 -2.29 10.94 -6.53
CA VAL A 181 -2.45 11.00 -7.97
C VAL A 181 -3.05 12.35 -8.36
N PRO A 182 -2.36 13.19 -9.13
CA PRO A 182 -2.97 14.39 -9.69
C PRO A 182 -3.99 14.00 -10.76
N LEU A 183 -5.20 14.53 -10.67
CA LEU A 183 -6.32 14.27 -11.58
C LEU A 183 -6.80 15.54 -12.28
N SER A 184 -7.37 15.37 -13.46
CA SER A 184 -8.07 16.46 -14.16
C SER A 184 -9.23 15.95 -15.01
N THR A 185 -10.37 16.63 -14.94
CA THR A 185 -11.53 16.38 -15.83
C THR A 185 -11.25 16.74 -17.29
N SER A 186 -10.18 17.51 -17.55
CA SER A 186 -9.74 17.90 -18.89
C SER A 186 -8.54 17.10 -19.42
N ALA A 187 -7.93 16.26 -18.59
CA ALA A 187 -6.89 15.34 -19.05
C ALA A 187 -7.50 14.35 -20.04
N ARG A 188 -6.81 14.14 -21.16
CA ARG A 188 -7.25 13.18 -22.17
C ARG A 188 -6.68 11.83 -21.81
N ARG A 189 -7.52 10.80 -21.81
CA ARG A 189 -7.03 9.43 -21.86
C ARG A 189 -6.33 9.25 -23.21
N LEU A 190 -5.06 8.90 -23.20
CA LEU A 190 -4.42 8.37 -24.40
C LEU A 190 -5.11 7.03 -24.69
N GLU A 191 -5.90 6.97 -25.77
CA GLU A 191 -6.44 5.72 -26.29
C GLU A 191 -5.24 4.83 -26.65
N GLY A 192 -4.87 3.92 -25.75
CA GLY A 192 -3.66 3.12 -25.88
C GLY A 192 -3.09 2.55 -24.58
N ALA A 193 -3.47 3.07 -23.41
CA ALA A 193 -3.13 2.45 -22.11
C ALA A 193 -3.97 1.19 -21.80
N THR A 194 -4.40 0.45 -22.82
CA THR A 194 -4.88 -0.92 -22.65
C THR A 194 -3.70 -1.80 -22.21
N ASN A 195 -3.73 -2.15 -20.93
CA ASN A 195 -3.12 -3.35 -20.35
C ASN A 195 -1.58 -3.46 -20.39
N GLU A 196 -0.88 -2.64 -19.59
CA GLU A 196 0.39 -3.11 -19.00
C GLU A 196 0.16 -4.01 -17.75
N SER A 197 -1.10 -4.26 -17.38
CA SER A 197 -1.48 -5.27 -16.39
C SER A 197 -1.65 -6.68 -16.96
N ALA A 198 -1.58 -6.86 -18.29
CA ALA A 198 -1.65 -8.18 -18.95
C ALA A 198 -0.26 -8.77 -19.29
N ARG A 199 0.83 -8.20 -18.75
CA ARG A 199 2.21 -8.71 -18.94
C ARG A 199 2.98 -8.94 -17.64
N LEU A 200 2.28 -9.20 -16.54
CA LEU A 200 2.90 -9.75 -15.34
C LEU A 200 2.39 -11.16 -15.06
N ASP A 201 2.52 -12.03 -16.06
CA ASP A 201 2.71 -13.46 -15.83
C ASP A 201 4.20 -13.70 -15.74
N PHE A 202 4.74 -13.88 -14.53
CA PHE A 202 5.86 -14.77 -14.16
C PHE A 202 5.98 -14.80 -12.62
#